data_AF-A0A7C5GRR9-F1
#
_entry.id   AF-A0A7C5GRR9-F1
#
_cell.length_a   1.000
_cell.length_b   1.000
_cell.length_c   1.000
_cell.angle_alpha   90.00
_cell.angle_beta   90.00
_cell.angle_gamma   90.00
#
_symmetry.space_group_name_H-M   'P 1'
#
loop_
_entity.id
_entity.type
_entity.pdbx_description
1 polymer ?
#
loop_
_entity_poly.entity_id
_entity_poly.type
_entity_poly.pdbx_seq_one_letter_code
_entity_poly.pdbx_strand_id
1 'polypeptide(L)'
;MQKQLLFEFPLNERIRAFLRLELLFRQARHFAAEPAPWCSRAALDTLHQILELLGRADLKTELIKEMERHTATLEGLRDKKGVDGARLEAILSELDRLQDHLHANAQGFCTELRNNEFLNAVRNRSAIPGGTSSFDLPGYHHWLQQPPARRNEDLAYWLHEVEPLNESLVLVLRLLRESALPRQVVAEGGLYHHTMDEAPWRLLRIYLPPDSPLFPEVSGGKHRFTIRFLTATTAGDKPKAVKSDVTFALAGCGFY
;
A
#
# COMPACT_ATOMS: atom_id res chain seq x y z
N MET A 1 -15.63 5.71 -17.45
CA MET A 1 -15.60 6.45 -16.17
C MET A 1 -14.60 7.59 -16.30
N GLN A 2 -14.99 8.84 -16.08
CA GLN A 2 -14.02 9.95 -16.01
C GLN A 2 -12.99 9.65 -14.92
N LYS A 3 -11.72 9.93 -15.19
CA LYS A 3 -10.63 9.84 -14.20
C LYS A 3 -11.00 10.74 -13.02
N GLN A 4 -11.09 10.23 -11.81
CA GLN A 4 -11.36 11.01 -10.59
C GLN A 4 -10.06 11.15 -9.78
N LEU A 5 -9.94 12.22 -9.00
CA LEU A 5 -8.90 12.31 -7.97
C LEU A 5 -9.35 11.47 -6.77
N LEU A 6 -8.59 10.43 -6.45
CA LEU A 6 -8.83 9.53 -5.32
C LEU A 6 -7.81 9.80 -4.21
N PHE A 7 -8.29 10.06 -3.01
CA PHE A 7 -7.49 10.11 -1.79
C PHE A 7 -7.89 8.97 -0.87
N GLU A 8 -6.91 8.18 -0.44
CA GLU A 8 -7.10 7.07 0.49
C GLU A 8 -6.53 7.43 1.86
N PHE A 9 -7.29 7.18 2.92
CA PHE A 9 -6.85 7.44 4.29
C PHE A 9 -7.07 6.22 5.20
N PRO A 10 -5.99 5.64 5.78
CA PRO A 10 -6.10 4.51 6.70
C PRO A 10 -6.58 4.97 8.07
N LEU A 11 -7.61 4.31 8.61
CA LEU A 11 -8.18 4.59 9.94
C LEU A 11 -7.54 3.77 11.06
N ASN A 12 -6.61 2.87 10.74
CA ASN A 12 -5.80 2.12 11.70
C ASN A 12 -4.37 1.88 11.18
N GLU A 13 -3.43 1.56 12.08
CA GLU A 13 -2.01 1.40 11.75
C GLU A 13 -1.75 0.22 10.81
N ARG A 14 -2.57 -0.85 10.91
CA ARG A 14 -2.42 -2.03 10.05
C ARG A 14 -2.66 -1.68 8.58
N ILE A 15 -3.79 -1.06 8.26
CA ILE A 15 -4.08 -0.61 6.89
C ILE A 15 -3.08 0.46 6.44
N ARG A 16 -2.59 1.30 7.36
CA ARG A 16 -1.52 2.26 7.05
C ARG A 16 -0.24 1.57 6.60
N ALA A 17 0.20 0.53 7.30
CA ALA A 17 1.36 -0.25 6.91
C ALA A 17 1.14 -0.97 5.56
N PHE A 18 -0.06 -1.50 5.32
CA PHE A 18 -0.42 -2.16 4.07
C PHE A 18 -0.38 -1.22 2.87
N LEU A 19 -0.97 -0.02 2.97
CA LEU A 19 -0.92 0.99 1.90
C LEU A 19 0.52 1.46 1.63
N ARG A 20 1.36 1.57 2.67
CA ARG A 20 2.79 1.88 2.51
C ARG A 20 3.53 0.76 1.76
N LEU A 21 3.30 -0.51 2.13
CA LEU A 21 3.88 -1.64 1.39
C LEU A 21 3.41 -1.67 -0.06
N GLU A 22 2.13 -1.44 -0.33
CA GLU A 22 1.59 -1.44 -1.69
C GLU A 22 2.28 -0.37 -2.56
N LEU A 23 2.50 0.84 -2.01
CA LEU A 23 3.25 1.89 -2.69
C LEU A 23 4.68 1.43 -3.00
N LEU A 24 5.38 0.88 -2.02
CA LEU A 24 6.77 0.43 -2.17
C LEU A 24 6.89 -0.71 -3.19
N PHE A 25 5.99 -1.70 -3.18
CA PHE A 25 6.00 -2.76 -4.19
C PHE A 25 5.77 -2.23 -5.61
N ARG A 26 4.85 -1.27 -5.78
CA ARG A 26 4.64 -0.61 -7.08
C ARG A 26 5.88 0.15 -7.54
N GLN A 27 6.53 0.90 -6.65
CA GLN A 27 7.76 1.62 -6.95
C GLN A 27 8.90 0.67 -7.32
N ALA A 28 9.13 -0.37 -6.53
CA ALA A 28 10.21 -1.33 -6.76
C ALA A 28 10.07 -2.02 -8.12
N ARG A 29 8.87 -2.48 -8.46
CA ARG A 29 8.56 -3.08 -9.76
C ARG A 29 8.72 -2.11 -10.92
N HIS A 30 8.23 -0.88 -10.76
CA HIS A 30 8.38 0.16 -11.79
C HIS A 30 9.85 0.41 -12.10
N PHE A 31 10.67 0.64 -11.07
CA PHE A 31 12.08 0.93 -11.28
C PHE A 31 12.91 -0.30 -11.70
N ALA A 32 12.54 -1.50 -11.25
CA ALA A 32 13.23 -2.73 -11.66
C ALA A 32 13.01 -3.09 -13.14
N ALA A 33 11.91 -2.61 -13.74
CA ALA A 33 11.65 -2.80 -15.18
C ALA A 33 12.48 -1.86 -16.08
N GLU A 34 13.02 -0.77 -15.53
CA GLU A 34 13.72 0.26 -16.30
C GLU A 34 15.23 -0.01 -16.40
N PRO A 35 15.84 0.11 -17.59
CA PRO A 35 17.23 -0.32 -17.82
C PRO A 35 18.29 0.66 -17.29
N ALA A 36 17.90 1.84 -16.83
CA ALA A 36 18.82 2.86 -16.36
C ALA A 36 19.43 2.48 -14.99
N PRO A 37 20.74 2.68 -14.76
CA PRO A 37 21.36 2.42 -13.45
C PRO A 37 20.70 3.18 -12.30
N TRP A 38 20.21 4.41 -12.55
CA TRP A 38 19.45 5.18 -11.57
C TRP A 38 18.13 4.52 -11.16
N CYS A 39 17.48 3.82 -12.09
CA CYS A 39 16.30 3.02 -11.76
C CYS A 39 16.70 1.78 -10.95
N SER A 40 17.81 1.11 -11.28
CA SER A 40 18.32 0.01 -10.44
C SER A 40 18.65 0.47 -9.01
N ARG A 41 19.18 1.69 -8.84
CA ARG A 41 19.36 2.31 -7.51
C ARG A 41 18.02 2.48 -6.78
N ALA A 42 17.05 3.12 -7.44
CA ALA A 42 15.74 3.38 -6.86
C ALA A 42 14.99 2.08 -6.50
N ALA A 43 15.10 1.04 -7.34
CA ALA A 43 14.53 -0.28 -7.06
C ALA A 43 15.15 -0.91 -5.81
N LEU A 44 16.48 -0.88 -5.68
CA LEU A 44 17.20 -1.42 -4.54
C LEU A 44 16.92 -0.65 -3.24
N ASP A 45 16.88 0.68 -3.30
CA ASP A 45 16.49 1.52 -2.16
C ASP A 45 15.04 1.27 -1.72
N THR A 46 14.15 1.01 -2.68
CA THR A 46 12.76 0.66 -2.40
C THR A 46 12.65 -0.74 -1.78
N LEU A 47 13.42 -1.72 -2.26
CA LEU A 47 13.51 -3.05 -1.65
C LEU A 47 13.98 -2.96 -0.19
N HIS A 48 14.99 -2.14 0.11
CA HIS A 48 15.43 -1.92 1.49
C HIS A 48 14.33 -1.34 2.38
N GLN A 49 13.53 -0.40 1.87
CA GLN A 49 12.38 0.15 2.60
C GLN A 49 11.29 -0.92 2.83
N ILE A 50 11.05 -1.82 1.88
CA ILE A 50 10.16 -2.98 2.05
C ILE A 50 10.69 -3.85 3.20
N LEU A 51 11.96 -4.27 3.14
CA LEU A 51 12.58 -5.13 4.16
C LEU A 51 12.58 -4.49 5.55
N GLU A 52 12.81 -3.17 5.63
CA GLU A 52 12.74 -2.42 6.88
C GLU A 52 11.33 -2.40 7.47
N LEU A 53 10.32 -2.13 6.63
CA LEU A 53 8.93 -2.11 7.08
C LEU A 53 8.48 -3.51 7.57
N LEU A 54 8.95 -4.57 6.92
CA LEU A 54 8.74 -5.96 7.33
C LEU A 54 9.56 -6.38 8.57
N GLY A 55 10.62 -5.66 8.91
CA GLY A 55 11.44 -5.91 10.10
C GLY A 55 10.88 -5.25 11.37
N ARG A 56 10.15 -4.14 11.24
CA ARG A 56 9.67 -3.32 12.38
C ARG A 56 8.37 -3.83 13.01
N ALA A 57 7.54 -4.50 12.23
CA ALA A 57 6.27 -5.05 12.67
C ALA A 57 6.10 -6.44 12.05
N ASP A 58 5.37 -7.32 12.74
CA ASP A 58 5.03 -8.64 12.21
C ASP A 58 3.91 -8.53 11.15
N LEU A 59 4.19 -7.79 10.08
CA LEU A 59 3.23 -7.47 9.02
C LEU A 59 2.77 -8.70 8.27
N LYS A 60 3.61 -9.74 8.20
CA LYS A 60 3.24 -11.03 7.63
C LYS A 60 2.11 -11.65 8.45
N THR A 61 2.28 -11.78 9.76
CA THR A 61 1.22 -12.31 10.64
C THR A 61 -0.02 -11.42 10.62
N GLU A 62 0.14 -10.10 10.61
CA GLU A 62 -1.00 -9.19 10.53
C GLU A 62 -1.75 -9.26 9.19
N LEU A 63 -1.05 -9.58 8.09
CA LEU A 63 -1.65 -9.83 6.77
C LEU A 63 -2.43 -11.14 6.77
N ILE A 64 -1.84 -12.22 7.28
CA ILE A 64 -2.52 -13.52 7.44
C ILE A 64 -3.82 -13.33 8.24
N LYS A 65 -3.77 -12.65 9.40
CA LYS A 65 -4.97 -12.36 10.21
C LYS A 65 -6.02 -11.50 9.50
N GLU A 66 -5.63 -10.65 8.55
CA GLU A 66 -6.59 -9.90 7.74
C GLU A 66 -7.22 -10.78 6.67
N MET A 67 -6.44 -11.68 6.04
CA MET A 67 -6.96 -12.68 5.11
C MET A 67 -7.97 -13.61 5.77
N GLU A 68 -7.65 -14.17 6.94
CA GLU A 68 -8.57 -15.02 7.73
C GLU A 68 -9.89 -14.28 8.03
N ARG A 69 -9.82 -12.98 8.35
CA ARG A 69 -11.02 -12.16 8.57
C ARG A 69 -11.82 -11.94 7.30
N HIS A 70 -11.16 -11.74 6.16
CA HIS A 70 -11.86 -11.62 4.87
C HIS A 70 -12.53 -12.95 4.50
N THR A 71 -11.84 -14.08 4.68
CA THR A 71 -12.40 -15.42 4.49
C THR A 71 -13.66 -15.62 5.32
N ALA A 72 -13.61 -15.39 6.63
CA ALA A 72 -14.76 -15.57 7.52
C ALA A 72 -15.98 -14.70 7.11
N THR A 73 -15.74 -13.44 6.72
CA THR A 73 -16.82 -12.57 6.22
C THR A 73 -17.40 -13.07 4.90
N LEU A 74 -16.54 -13.47 3.94
CA LEU A 74 -16.95 -13.93 2.62
C LEU A 74 -17.69 -15.27 2.68
N GLU A 75 -17.30 -16.18 3.55
CA GLU A 75 -18.01 -17.45 3.79
C GLU A 75 -19.46 -17.21 4.23
N GLY A 76 -19.70 -16.20 5.07
CA GLY A 76 -21.05 -15.80 5.48
C GLY A 76 -21.93 -15.25 4.35
N LEU A 77 -21.40 -15.08 3.13
CA LEU A 77 -22.15 -14.68 1.94
C LEU A 77 -22.60 -15.87 1.09
N ARG A 78 -22.12 -17.10 1.33
CA ARG A 78 -22.40 -18.27 0.49
C ARG A 78 -23.89 -18.51 0.24
N ASP A 79 -24.72 -18.33 1.26
CA ASP A 79 -26.17 -18.59 1.18
C ASP A 79 -27.02 -17.35 0.87
N LYS A 80 -26.39 -16.19 0.60
CA LYS A 80 -27.13 -14.95 0.33
C LYS A 80 -27.61 -14.88 -1.12
N LYS A 81 -28.91 -14.61 -1.29
CA LYS A 81 -29.51 -14.37 -2.61
C LYS A 81 -28.84 -13.19 -3.31
N GLY A 82 -28.51 -13.36 -4.59
CA GLY A 82 -27.85 -12.33 -5.41
C GLY A 82 -26.32 -12.37 -5.39
N VAL A 83 -25.72 -13.31 -4.65
CA VAL A 83 -24.28 -13.55 -4.68
C VAL A 83 -23.92 -14.48 -5.84
N ASP A 84 -22.88 -14.14 -6.58
CA ASP A 84 -22.25 -15.02 -7.58
C ASP A 84 -21.37 -16.05 -6.87
N GLY A 85 -21.88 -17.27 -6.75
CA GLY A 85 -21.19 -18.36 -6.05
C GLY A 85 -19.87 -18.77 -6.69
N ALA A 86 -19.75 -18.71 -8.02
CA ALA A 86 -18.52 -19.09 -8.72
C ALA A 86 -17.40 -18.07 -8.46
N ARG A 87 -17.75 -16.77 -8.50
CA ARG A 87 -16.80 -15.70 -8.17
C ARG A 87 -16.39 -15.74 -6.70
N LEU A 88 -17.34 -15.99 -5.79
CA LEU A 88 -17.06 -16.12 -4.37
C LEU A 88 -16.05 -17.25 -4.10
N GLU A 89 -16.29 -18.44 -4.66
CA GLU A 89 -15.43 -19.60 -4.45
C GLU A 89 -14.03 -19.39 -5.03
N ALA A 90 -13.92 -18.71 -6.17
CA ALA A 90 -12.62 -18.34 -6.74
C ALA A 90 -11.82 -17.42 -5.81
N ILE A 91 -12.47 -16.42 -5.18
CA ILE A 91 -11.82 -15.52 -4.23
C ILE A 91 -11.40 -16.27 -2.96
N LEU A 92 -12.27 -17.14 -2.42
CA LEU A 92 -11.96 -17.95 -1.24
C LEU A 92 -10.78 -18.88 -1.49
N SER A 93 -10.74 -19.54 -2.66
CA SER A 93 -9.61 -20.38 -3.08
C SER A 93 -8.32 -19.58 -3.26
N GLU A 94 -8.41 -18.35 -3.78
CA GLU A 94 -7.26 -17.45 -3.91
C GLU A 94 -6.70 -17.05 -2.53
N LEU A 95 -7.58 -16.72 -1.58
CA LEU A 95 -7.21 -16.41 -0.19
C LEU A 95 -6.54 -17.60 0.51
N ASP A 96 -7.07 -18.80 0.33
CA ASP A 96 -6.56 -20.03 0.94
C ASP A 96 -5.15 -20.37 0.43
N ARG A 97 -4.99 -20.42 -0.91
CA ARG A 97 -3.68 -20.65 -1.56
C ARG A 97 -2.62 -19.67 -1.08
N LEU A 98 -2.97 -18.39 -0.97
CA LEU A 98 -2.06 -17.34 -0.56
C LEU A 98 -1.72 -17.42 0.94
N GLN A 99 -2.66 -17.81 1.79
CA GLN A 99 -2.40 -18.08 3.20
C GLN A 99 -1.43 -19.25 3.36
N ASP A 100 -1.67 -20.38 2.67
CA ASP A 100 -0.77 -21.53 2.68
C ASP A 100 0.64 -21.16 2.23
N HIS A 101 0.76 -20.36 1.18
CA HIS A 101 2.07 -19.90 0.70
C HIS A 101 2.80 -19.03 1.73
N LEU A 102 2.09 -18.17 2.44
CA LEU A 102 2.67 -17.39 3.54
C LEU A 102 3.04 -18.29 4.72
N HIS A 103 2.23 -19.28 5.08
CA HIS A 103 2.50 -20.21 6.17
C HIS A 103 3.68 -21.15 5.88
N ALA A 104 3.80 -21.67 4.65
CA ALA A 104 4.92 -22.52 4.24
C ALA A 104 6.28 -21.84 4.44
N ASN A 105 6.31 -20.51 4.30
CA ASN A 105 7.49 -19.68 4.51
C ASN A 105 7.61 -19.13 5.95
N ALA A 106 7.00 -19.78 6.95
CA ALA A 106 6.97 -19.31 8.35
C ALA A 106 8.35 -19.22 9.00
N GLN A 107 9.27 -20.14 8.69
CA GLN A 107 10.65 -20.06 9.18
C GLN A 107 11.51 -19.30 8.18
N GLY A 108 11.87 -18.06 8.54
CA GLY A 108 12.88 -17.31 7.80
C GLY A 108 12.38 -16.48 6.62
N PHE A 109 11.18 -15.89 6.71
CA PHE A 109 10.72 -14.93 5.70
C PHE A 109 11.74 -13.79 5.51
N CYS A 110 12.17 -13.58 4.26
CA CYS A 110 13.23 -12.66 3.87
C CYS A 110 14.63 -12.96 4.46
N THR A 111 14.87 -14.13 5.07
CA THR A 111 16.17 -14.44 5.70
C THR A 111 17.31 -14.38 4.70
N GLU A 112 17.15 -14.94 3.50
CA GLU A 112 18.16 -14.88 2.45
C GLU A 112 18.52 -13.43 2.08
N LEU A 113 17.50 -12.57 1.88
CA LEU A 113 17.71 -11.15 1.61
C LEU A 113 18.37 -10.42 2.78
N ARG A 114 18.00 -10.75 4.02
CA ARG A 114 18.57 -10.15 5.24
C ARG A 114 20.01 -10.59 5.48
N ASN A 115 20.40 -11.77 5.02
CA ASN A 115 21.75 -12.30 5.15
C ASN A 115 22.62 -11.99 3.92
N ASN A 116 22.06 -11.45 2.85
CA ASN A 116 22.79 -11.09 1.65
C ASN A 116 23.81 -9.96 1.93
N GLU A 117 25.11 -10.28 1.82
CA GLU A 117 26.20 -9.35 2.12
C GLU A 117 26.19 -8.11 1.22
N PHE A 118 25.87 -8.26 -0.06
CA PHE A 118 25.80 -7.15 -1.01
C PHE A 118 24.67 -6.17 -0.63
N LEU A 119 23.46 -6.69 -0.38
CA LEU A 119 22.32 -5.87 0.06
C LEU A 119 22.64 -5.15 1.38
N ASN A 120 23.22 -5.89 2.33
CA ASN A 120 23.61 -5.32 3.63
C ASN A 120 24.67 -4.23 3.50
N ALA A 121 25.68 -4.41 2.63
CA ALA A 121 26.71 -3.41 2.39
C ALA A 121 26.12 -2.09 1.86
N VAL A 122 25.17 -2.17 0.92
CA VAL A 122 24.46 -0.99 0.40
C VAL A 122 23.60 -0.36 1.51
N ARG A 123 22.74 -1.15 2.17
CA ARG A 123 21.84 -0.68 3.23
C ARG A 123 22.57 0.07 4.33
N ASN A 124 23.69 -0.45 4.80
CA ASN A 124 24.47 0.14 5.89
C ASN A 124 25.03 1.52 5.54
N ARG A 125 25.20 1.83 4.26
CA ARG A 125 25.68 3.14 3.78
C ARG A 125 24.56 4.06 3.31
N SER A 126 23.39 3.55 2.93
CA SER A 126 22.25 4.36 2.47
C SER A 126 21.71 5.33 3.53
N ALA A 127 21.96 5.10 4.82
CA ALA A 127 21.61 6.04 5.89
C ALA A 127 22.48 7.31 5.91
N ILE A 128 23.65 7.29 5.26
CA ILE A 128 24.55 8.43 5.15
C ILE A 128 24.20 9.19 3.87
N PRO A 129 23.89 10.50 3.94
CA PRO A 129 23.69 11.32 2.73
C PRO A 129 24.89 11.20 1.79
N GLY A 130 24.66 10.71 0.57
CA GLY A 130 25.71 10.47 -0.42
C GLY A 130 26.57 9.22 -0.20
N GLY A 131 26.30 8.41 0.83
CA GLY A 131 27.11 7.25 1.22
C GLY A 131 27.09 6.06 0.23
N THR A 132 26.25 6.11 -0.80
CA THR A 132 26.22 5.12 -1.89
C THR A 132 27.02 5.57 -3.12
N SER A 133 28.01 6.44 -2.89
CA SER A 133 28.99 6.90 -3.87
C SER A 133 29.86 5.74 -4.39
N SER A 134 30.55 5.96 -5.51
CA SER A 134 31.45 4.94 -6.07
C SER A 134 32.73 4.73 -5.26
N PHE A 135 33.17 5.74 -4.51
CA PHE A 135 34.37 5.63 -3.66
C PHE A 135 34.06 4.99 -2.30
N ASP A 136 32.82 5.11 -1.80
CA ASP A 136 32.39 4.45 -0.56
C ASP A 136 31.93 2.99 -0.81
N LEU A 137 31.29 2.73 -1.96
CA LEU A 137 30.77 1.42 -2.34
C LEU A 137 31.23 1.03 -3.77
N PRO A 138 32.52 0.67 -3.97
CA PRO A 138 33.02 0.28 -5.28
C PRO A 138 32.31 -0.96 -5.85
N GLY A 139 31.96 -1.93 -5.00
CA GLY A 139 31.21 -3.12 -5.42
C GLY A 139 29.79 -2.79 -5.92
N TYR A 140 29.10 -1.87 -5.26
CA TYR A 140 27.79 -1.39 -5.72
C TYR A 140 27.90 -0.62 -7.03
N HIS A 141 28.91 0.26 -7.14
CA HIS A 141 29.17 0.98 -8.38
C HIS A 141 29.46 0.02 -9.53
N HIS A 142 30.29 -1.00 -9.32
CA HIS A 142 30.57 -2.03 -10.30
C HIS A 142 29.28 -2.78 -10.73
N TRP A 143 28.42 -3.16 -9.78
CA TRP A 143 27.12 -3.77 -10.08
C TRP A 143 26.25 -2.86 -10.96
N LEU A 144 26.21 -1.56 -10.67
CA LEU A 144 25.46 -0.58 -11.46
C LEU A 144 25.98 -0.41 -12.89
N GLN A 145 27.26 -0.69 -13.15
CA GLN A 145 27.85 -0.68 -14.50
C GLN A 145 27.61 -1.98 -15.29
N GLN A 146 27.08 -3.03 -14.67
CA GLN A 146 26.78 -4.28 -15.38
C GLN A 146 25.68 -4.05 -16.43
N PRO A 147 25.58 -4.90 -17.48
CA PRO A 147 24.50 -4.82 -18.45
C PRO A 147 23.11 -4.82 -17.77
N PRO A 148 22.11 -4.09 -18.30
CA PRO A 148 20.77 -4.04 -17.70
C PRO A 148 20.15 -5.41 -17.43
N ALA A 149 20.35 -6.38 -18.35
CA ALA A 149 19.86 -7.74 -18.18
C ALA A 149 20.34 -8.40 -16.88
N ARG A 150 21.62 -8.21 -16.52
CA ARG A 150 22.21 -8.78 -15.31
C ARG A 150 21.63 -8.14 -14.05
N ARG A 151 21.51 -6.81 -14.04
CA ARG A 151 20.94 -6.09 -12.88
C ARG A 151 19.45 -6.41 -12.69
N ASN A 152 18.71 -6.54 -13.79
CA ASN A 152 17.29 -6.90 -13.77
C ASN A 152 17.08 -8.32 -13.27
N GLU A 153 17.96 -9.27 -13.62
CA GLU A 153 17.95 -10.64 -13.08
C GLU A 153 18.13 -10.64 -11.56
N ASP A 154 19.15 -9.93 -11.05
CA ASP A 154 19.39 -9.82 -9.61
C ASP A 154 18.19 -9.17 -8.88
N LEU A 155 17.66 -8.06 -9.42
CA LEU A 155 16.48 -7.37 -8.86
C LEU A 155 15.23 -8.24 -8.89
N ALA A 156 14.99 -8.97 -9.98
CA ALA A 156 13.86 -9.87 -10.11
C ALA A 156 13.94 -11.01 -9.09
N TYR A 157 15.13 -11.59 -8.91
CA TYR A 157 15.36 -12.60 -7.88
C TYR A 157 15.04 -12.05 -6.48
N TRP A 158 15.56 -10.87 -6.12
CA TRP A 158 15.29 -10.32 -4.79
C TRP A 158 13.83 -9.93 -4.57
N LEU A 159 13.14 -9.40 -5.60
CA LEU A 159 11.72 -9.07 -5.49
C LEU A 159 10.83 -10.33 -5.44
N HIS A 160 11.26 -11.42 -6.06
CA HIS A 160 10.53 -12.69 -6.03
C HIS A 160 10.38 -13.24 -4.60
N GLU A 161 11.41 -13.12 -3.76
CA GLU A 161 11.39 -13.56 -2.36
C GLU A 161 10.30 -12.89 -1.51
N VAL A 162 9.88 -11.68 -1.88
CA VAL A 162 8.82 -10.91 -1.18
C VAL A 162 7.50 -10.88 -1.96
N GLU A 163 7.45 -11.53 -3.12
CA GLU A 163 6.27 -11.55 -3.99
C GLU A 163 5.03 -12.19 -3.35
N PRO A 164 5.13 -13.30 -2.60
CA PRO A 164 3.95 -13.91 -1.98
C PRO A 164 3.23 -12.94 -1.03
N LEU A 165 3.99 -12.07 -0.35
CA LEU A 165 3.41 -11.04 0.49
C LEU A 165 2.70 -9.97 -0.32
N ASN A 166 3.29 -9.56 -1.45
CA ASN A 166 2.68 -8.59 -2.34
C ASN A 166 1.38 -9.10 -2.98
N GLU A 167 1.34 -10.36 -3.45
CA GLU A 167 0.11 -10.97 -3.97
C GLU A 167 -1.02 -10.93 -2.93
N SER A 168 -0.73 -11.39 -1.71
CA SER A 168 -1.67 -11.36 -0.58
C SER A 168 -2.11 -9.95 -0.22
N LEU A 169 -1.19 -8.99 -0.20
CA LEU A 169 -1.47 -7.60 0.11
C LEU A 169 -2.39 -6.96 -0.92
N VAL A 170 -2.12 -7.19 -2.21
CA VAL A 170 -2.93 -6.69 -3.33
C VAL A 170 -4.35 -7.24 -3.23
N LEU A 171 -4.51 -8.55 -2.96
CA LEU A 171 -5.81 -9.17 -2.80
C LEU A 171 -6.59 -8.57 -1.62
N VAL A 172 -5.97 -8.48 -0.44
CA VAL A 172 -6.59 -7.91 0.78
C VAL A 172 -7.02 -6.47 0.56
N LEU A 173 -6.16 -5.62 -0.01
CA LEU A 173 -6.49 -4.23 -0.27
C LEU A 173 -7.56 -4.09 -1.38
N ARG A 174 -7.55 -4.94 -2.41
CA ARG A 174 -8.60 -4.98 -3.44
C ARG A 174 -9.96 -5.27 -2.81
N LEU A 175 -10.04 -6.36 -2.03
CA LEU A 175 -11.26 -6.76 -1.33
C LEU A 175 -11.75 -5.66 -0.40
N LEU A 176 -10.85 -5.04 0.38
CA LEU A 176 -11.21 -3.92 1.26
C LEU A 176 -11.78 -2.73 0.47
N ARG A 177 -11.15 -2.36 -0.65
CA ARG A 177 -11.61 -1.26 -1.50
C ARG A 177 -12.96 -1.52 -2.15
N GLU A 178 -13.27 -2.79 -2.44
CA GLU A 178 -14.53 -3.24 -3.04
C GLU A 178 -15.65 -3.45 -2.00
N SER A 179 -15.33 -3.40 -0.70
CA SER A 179 -16.30 -3.65 0.38
C SER A 179 -17.35 -2.54 0.58
N ALA A 180 -17.20 -1.40 -0.10
CA ALA A 180 -18.14 -0.27 0.01
C ALA A 180 -18.27 0.49 -1.31
N LEU A 181 -19.50 0.89 -1.63
CA LEU A 181 -19.78 1.78 -2.75
C LEU A 181 -19.64 3.25 -2.32
N PRO A 182 -19.06 4.12 -3.17
CA PRO A 182 -19.04 5.55 -2.91
C PRO A 182 -20.45 6.13 -2.85
N ARG A 183 -20.71 7.00 -1.87
CA ARG A 183 -21.95 7.79 -1.75
C ARG A 183 -21.63 9.28 -1.83
N GLN A 184 -22.52 10.05 -2.44
CA GLN A 184 -22.42 11.50 -2.47
C GLN A 184 -22.68 12.08 -1.08
N VAL A 185 -21.84 13.03 -0.68
CA VAL A 185 -21.91 13.75 0.60
C VAL A 185 -21.51 15.21 0.39
N VAL A 186 -21.91 16.06 1.34
CA VAL A 186 -21.55 17.48 1.37
C VAL A 186 -20.74 17.75 2.63
N ALA A 187 -19.58 18.38 2.47
CA ALA A 187 -18.83 18.99 3.56
C ALA A 187 -19.29 20.45 3.70
N GLU A 188 -20.14 20.71 4.69
CA GLU A 188 -20.66 22.04 4.97
C GLU A 188 -19.52 22.97 5.39
N GLY A 189 -19.40 24.12 4.73
CA GLY A 189 -18.31 25.06 4.97
C GLY A 189 -16.91 24.45 4.84
N GLY A 190 -16.74 23.42 4.00
CA GLY A 190 -15.46 22.73 3.77
C GLY A 190 -15.08 21.70 4.83
N LEU A 191 -15.99 21.37 5.76
CA LEU A 191 -15.77 20.40 6.84
C LEU A 191 -16.81 19.28 6.79
N TYR A 192 -16.37 18.05 6.96
CA TYR A 192 -17.23 16.88 7.09
C TYR A 192 -16.85 16.10 8.36
N HIS A 193 -17.83 15.85 9.23
CA HIS A 193 -17.67 15.06 10.44
C HIS A 193 -18.46 13.76 10.33
N HIS A 194 -17.87 12.67 10.80
CA HIS A 194 -18.55 11.38 10.82
C HIS A 194 -18.17 10.58 12.07
N THR A 195 -19.18 10.11 12.79
CA THR A 195 -19.06 9.19 13.92
C THR A 195 -19.48 7.80 13.45
N MET A 196 -18.75 6.76 13.86
CA MET A 196 -19.06 5.38 13.50
C MET A 196 -19.93 4.73 14.57
N ASP A 197 -21.07 4.15 14.17
CA ASP A 197 -22.06 3.63 15.11
C ASP A 197 -21.88 2.12 15.44
N GLU A 198 -21.57 1.26 14.46
CA GLU A 198 -21.55 -0.21 14.69
C GLU A 198 -20.32 -0.94 14.11
N ALA A 199 -19.98 -0.72 12.83
CA ALA A 199 -18.83 -1.37 12.18
C ALA A 199 -17.72 -0.36 11.87
N PRO A 200 -16.50 -0.52 12.42
CA PRO A 200 -15.45 0.46 12.20
C PRO A 200 -14.93 0.37 10.77
N TRP A 201 -15.09 1.45 10.01
CA TRP A 201 -14.38 1.63 8.76
C TRP A 201 -12.88 1.57 9.02
N ARG A 202 -12.15 0.97 8.06
CA ARG A 202 -10.70 0.78 8.13
C ARG A 202 -9.96 1.64 7.12
N LEU A 203 -10.64 1.99 6.02
CA LEU A 203 -10.10 2.80 4.94
C LEU A 203 -11.18 3.79 4.48
N LEU A 204 -10.80 5.07 4.35
CA LEU A 204 -11.61 6.06 3.65
C LEU A 204 -11.13 6.16 2.20
N ARG A 205 -12.09 6.27 1.27
CA ARG A 205 -11.83 6.59 -0.14
C ARG A 205 -12.63 7.84 -0.49
N ILE A 206 -11.94 8.95 -0.72
CA ILE A 206 -12.50 10.28 -0.99
C ILE A 206 -12.28 10.58 -2.47
N TYR A 207 -13.36 10.85 -3.19
CA TYR A 207 -13.32 11.09 -4.63
C TYR A 207 -13.71 12.53 -4.93
N LEU A 208 -12.83 13.23 -5.66
CA LEU A 208 -13.05 14.58 -6.16
C LEU A 208 -13.01 14.60 -7.69
N PRO A 209 -13.59 15.63 -8.33
CA PRO A 209 -13.39 15.89 -9.76
C PRO A 209 -11.90 15.92 -10.12
N PRO A 210 -11.49 15.42 -11.30
CA PRO A 210 -10.09 15.37 -11.74
C PRO A 210 -9.35 16.71 -11.71
N ASP A 211 -10.06 17.80 -11.92
CA ASP A 211 -9.61 19.19 -11.98
C ASP A 211 -9.84 19.96 -10.67
N SER A 212 -10.26 19.27 -9.60
CA SER A 212 -10.46 19.88 -8.29
C SER A 212 -9.15 20.50 -7.78
N PRO A 213 -9.14 21.81 -7.42
CA PRO A 213 -7.99 22.44 -6.77
C PRO A 213 -7.88 22.06 -5.29
N LEU A 214 -8.81 21.24 -4.79
CA LEU A 214 -8.93 20.87 -3.40
C LEU A 214 -8.27 19.52 -3.11
N PHE A 215 -7.73 19.40 -1.90
CA PHE A 215 -7.34 18.11 -1.33
C PHE A 215 -7.94 17.96 0.09
N PRO A 216 -8.26 16.73 0.51
CA PRO A 216 -8.75 16.46 1.85
C PRO A 216 -7.59 16.32 2.84
N GLU A 217 -7.73 16.96 4.00
CA GLU A 217 -6.96 16.68 5.21
C GLU A 217 -7.86 15.92 6.18
N VAL A 218 -7.48 14.68 6.51
CA VAL A 218 -8.27 13.82 7.39
C VAL A 218 -7.62 13.75 8.77
N SER A 219 -8.43 13.92 9.80
CA SER A 219 -8.05 13.71 11.20
C SER A 219 -9.03 12.79 11.91
N GLY A 220 -8.59 12.10 12.95
CA GLY A 220 -9.41 11.15 13.72
C GLY A 220 -8.98 9.69 13.53
N GLY A 221 -9.85 8.76 13.94
CA GLY A 221 -9.55 7.33 14.00
C GLY A 221 -10.79 6.45 14.07
N LYS A 222 -10.69 5.33 14.81
CA LYS A 222 -11.67 4.22 14.81
C LYS A 222 -13.13 4.62 15.13
N HIS A 223 -13.36 5.68 15.90
CA HIS A 223 -14.71 6.05 16.37
C HIS A 223 -15.29 7.27 15.65
N ARG A 224 -14.43 8.18 15.19
CA ARG A 224 -14.82 9.43 14.56
C ARG A 224 -13.69 9.95 13.70
N PHE A 225 -14.02 10.54 12.56
CA PHE A 225 -13.08 11.29 11.74
C PHE A 225 -13.68 12.62 11.27
N THR A 226 -12.78 13.51 10.87
CA THR A 226 -13.09 14.80 10.26
C THR A 226 -12.31 14.92 8.96
N ILE A 227 -12.98 15.34 7.88
CA ILE A 227 -12.37 15.71 6.61
C ILE A 227 -12.45 17.22 6.49
N ARG A 228 -11.32 17.89 6.33
CA ARG A 228 -11.21 19.32 6.05
C ARG A 228 -10.67 19.51 4.65
N PHE A 229 -11.38 20.26 3.81
CA PHE A 229 -10.91 20.57 2.45
C PHE A 229 -10.04 21.82 2.42
N LEU A 230 -8.90 21.69 1.76
CA LEU A 230 -7.89 22.73 1.60
C LEU A 230 -7.63 22.98 0.11
N THR A 231 -7.32 24.21 -0.27
CA THR A 231 -6.84 24.52 -1.62
C THR A 231 -5.34 24.25 -1.74
N ALA A 232 -4.95 23.51 -2.77
CA ALA A 232 -3.55 23.24 -3.07
C ALA A 232 -2.80 24.52 -3.50
N THR A 233 -1.57 24.69 -3.05
CA THR A 233 -0.66 25.77 -3.48
C THR A 233 0.76 25.24 -3.51
N THR A 234 1.50 25.57 -4.57
CA THR A 234 2.93 25.27 -4.73
C THR A 234 3.81 26.50 -4.51
N ALA A 235 3.19 27.66 -4.26
CA ALA A 235 3.88 28.95 -4.11
C ALA A 235 4.55 29.14 -2.73
N GLY A 236 4.54 28.12 -1.86
CA GLY A 236 5.08 28.18 -0.50
C GLY A 236 4.11 28.74 0.55
N ASP A 237 2.93 29.21 0.14
CA ASP A 237 1.87 29.60 1.04
C ASP A 237 1.31 28.40 1.82
N LYS A 238 0.78 28.66 3.03
CA LYS A 238 0.03 27.63 3.76
C LYS A 238 -1.26 27.28 3.00
N PRO A 239 -1.61 25.99 2.88
CA PRO A 239 -2.90 25.57 2.34
C PRO A 239 -4.05 26.28 3.06
N LYS A 240 -5.02 26.80 2.30
CA LYS A 240 -6.14 27.58 2.83
C LYS A 240 -7.38 26.70 2.94
N ALA A 241 -8.05 26.75 4.10
CA ALA A 241 -9.32 26.07 4.29
C ALA A 241 -10.42 26.68 3.43
N VAL A 242 -11.15 25.80 2.75
CA VAL A 242 -12.36 26.17 2.01
C VAL A 242 -13.45 26.54 3.01
N LYS A 243 -14.23 27.57 2.70
CA LYS A 243 -15.38 28.03 3.53
C LYS A 243 -16.74 27.82 2.87
N SER A 244 -16.75 27.38 1.62
CA SER A 244 -17.95 26.99 0.89
C SER A 244 -18.23 25.50 1.05
N ASP A 245 -19.45 25.10 0.77
CA ASP A 245 -19.81 23.69 0.74
C ASP A 245 -19.03 22.96 -0.35
N VAL A 246 -18.60 21.72 -0.06
CA VAL A 246 -17.90 20.86 -1.01
C VAL A 246 -18.69 19.56 -1.17
N THR A 247 -19.21 19.33 -2.38
CA THR A 247 -19.84 18.05 -2.75
C THR A 247 -18.78 17.07 -3.23
N PHE A 248 -18.75 15.87 -2.66
CA PHE A 248 -17.77 14.83 -2.99
C PHE A 248 -18.35 13.44 -2.78
N ALA A 249 -17.74 12.41 -3.38
CA ALA A 249 -18.10 11.03 -3.08
C ALA A 249 -17.18 10.43 -2.01
N LEU A 250 -17.76 9.70 -1.07
CA LEU A 250 -17.08 9.06 0.04
C LEU A 250 -17.44 7.57 0.11
N ALA A 251 -16.44 6.69 0.17
CA ALA A 251 -16.63 5.30 0.54
C ALA A 251 -15.91 5.01 1.85
N GLY A 252 -16.63 4.40 2.79
CA GLY A 252 -16.12 3.90 4.06
C GLY A 252 -15.94 2.40 4.01
N CYS A 253 -14.70 1.96 3.79
CA CYS A 253 -14.38 0.56 3.53
C CYS A 253 -14.10 -0.20 4.83
N GLY A 254 -14.67 -1.40 4.95
CA GLY A 254 -14.51 -2.32 6.06
C GLY A 254 -15.33 -3.60 5.81
N PHE A 255 -14.81 -4.74 6.29
CA PHE A 255 -15.53 -6.02 6.32
C PHE A 255 -16.24 -6.17 7.66
N TYR A 256 -17.49 -6.60 7.60
CA TYR A 256 -18.39 -6.92 8.71
C TYR A 256 -18.95 -8.33 8.53
#